data_AF-A0A5J4PFX0-F1
#
_entry.id   AF-A0A5J4PFX0-F1
#
_cell.length_a   1.000
_cell.length_b   1.000
_cell.length_c   1.000
_cell.angle_alpha   90.00
_cell.angle_beta   90.00
_cell.angle_gamma   90.00
#
_symmetry.space_group_name_H-M   'P 1'
#
loop_
_entity.id
_entity.type
_entity.pdbx_description
1 polymer ?
#
loop_
_entity_poly.entity_id
_entity_poly.type
_entity_poly.pdbx_seq_one_letter_code
_entity_poly.pdbx_strand_id
1 'polypeptide(L)'
;IITADTVDKVISVVQKQKDALILSPNIREVTNEGGTIDLELKTNLDYEVIIPGKSKEWISQIQSRALETYNLQFTIAAYDKPEEREGLIVIKDRNSILADTLFVFQTGVFYKSEDYSKDGNVIKLQSASRGKGIDLVFMGDGFTDKDIASGKYNDYMHRAMEHFFSIEPIKSHRDYFNVYSITIVSPNNVYEYNGAETALDVKFGESTHIEGNHTKCVEYASNAPVQDINKTLVTVVINHNVWAGTTYW
;
A
#
# COMPACT_ATOMS: atom_id res chain seq x y z
N ILE A 1 -36.97 44.90 -14.52
CA ILE A 1 -37.71 46.17 -14.78
C ILE A 1 -36.69 47.16 -15.31
N ILE A 2 -36.72 47.42 -16.62
CA ILE A 2 -36.25 48.66 -17.22
C ILE A 2 -37.55 49.31 -17.69
N THR A 3 -37.85 50.52 -17.20
CA THR A 3 -39.12 51.20 -17.47
C THR A 3 -38.92 52.21 -18.61
N ALA A 4 -39.66 52.02 -19.70
CA ALA A 4 -39.96 53.05 -20.70
C ALA A 4 -41.39 52.81 -21.22
N ASP A 5 -42.16 53.88 -21.21
CA ASP A 5 -43.56 54.12 -21.59
C ASP A 5 -44.38 52.99 -22.29
N THR A 6 -45.44 52.58 -21.59
CA THR A 6 -46.74 52.03 -22.06
C THR A 6 -46.79 50.92 -23.13
N VAL A 7 -45.93 49.90 -23.03
CA VAL A 7 -46.22 48.55 -23.55
C VAL A 7 -45.76 47.48 -22.55
N ASP A 8 -46.69 46.88 -21.80
CA ASP A 8 -46.40 45.69 -21.00
C ASP A 8 -46.28 44.46 -21.92
N LYS A 9 -45.05 44.09 -22.25
CA LYS A 9 -44.78 42.83 -22.96
C LYS A 9 -44.48 41.75 -21.92
N VAL A 10 -45.43 40.85 -21.70
CA VAL A 10 -45.22 39.63 -20.90
C VAL A 10 -44.24 38.74 -21.66
N ILE A 11 -42.96 38.79 -21.30
CA ILE A 11 -41.97 37.82 -21.78
C ILE A 11 -42.19 36.55 -20.96
N SER A 12 -42.91 35.60 -21.54
CA SER A 12 -42.99 34.25 -20.99
C SER A 12 -41.66 33.56 -21.25
N VAL A 13 -40.79 33.49 -20.25
CA VAL A 13 -39.60 32.63 -20.30
C VAL A 13 -40.09 31.20 -20.12
N VAL A 14 -40.39 30.52 -21.22
CA VAL A 14 -40.53 29.06 -21.21
C VAL A 14 -39.11 28.50 -21.22
N GLN A 15 -38.52 28.33 -20.04
CA GLN A 15 -37.34 27.50 -19.92
C GLN A 15 -37.77 26.07 -20.26
N LYS A 16 -37.43 25.60 -21.46
CA LYS A 16 -37.58 24.19 -21.81
C LYS A 16 -36.84 23.43 -20.71
N GLN A 17 -37.58 22.65 -19.92
CA GLN A 17 -37.00 21.77 -18.92
C GLN A 17 -36.04 20.85 -19.67
N LYS A 18 -34.74 21.10 -19.53
CA LYS A 18 -33.71 20.26 -20.14
C LYS A 18 -33.54 19.11 -19.16
N ASP A 19 -33.91 17.91 -19.59
CA ASP A 19 -33.73 16.68 -18.83
C ASP A 19 -32.29 16.64 -18.29
N ALA A 20 -32.17 16.60 -16.97
CA ALA A 20 -30.90 16.68 -16.27
C ALA A 20 -30.78 15.51 -15.31
N LEU A 21 -29.65 14.81 -15.40
CA LEU A 21 -29.22 13.76 -14.48
C LEU A 21 -27.76 14.09 -14.20
N ILE A 22 -27.48 14.63 -13.01
CA ILE A 22 -26.16 15.15 -12.66
C ILE A 22 -25.74 14.53 -11.33
N LEU A 23 -24.62 13.81 -11.35
CA LEU A 23 -23.91 13.35 -10.16
C LEU A 23 -22.82 14.34 -9.77
N SER A 24 -22.71 14.61 -8.47
CA SER A 24 -21.63 15.44 -7.94
C SER A 24 -21.24 14.96 -6.55
N PRO A 25 -20.03 14.41 -6.35
CA PRO A 25 -19.03 14.03 -7.35
C PRO A 25 -19.33 12.67 -8.01
N ASN A 26 -18.65 12.38 -9.12
CA ASN A 26 -18.71 11.11 -9.85
C ASN A 26 -17.61 10.11 -9.46
N ILE A 27 -16.75 10.46 -8.49
CA ILE A 27 -15.73 9.58 -7.91
C ILE A 27 -15.85 9.59 -6.39
N ARG A 28 -15.72 8.40 -5.78
CA ARG A 28 -15.59 8.22 -4.34
C ARG A 28 -14.46 7.26 -4.01
N GLU A 29 -13.60 7.71 -3.10
CA GLU A 29 -12.55 6.89 -2.49
C GLU A 29 -13.04 6.43 -1.12
N VAL A 30 -12.83 5.15 -0.83
CA VAL A 30 -13.24 4.50 0.43
C VAL A 30 -12.06 3.70 0.95
N THR A 31 -11.84 3.73 2.26
CA THR A 31 -10.82 2.88 2.89
C THR A 31 -11.25 1.41 2.83
N ASN A 32 -10.31 0.52 3.15
CA ASN A 32 -10.59 -0.91 3.23
C ASN A 32 -11.72 -1.26 4.20
N GLU A 33 -11.94 -0.46 5.26
CA GLU A 33 -12.98 -0.72 6.25
C GLU A 33 -14.38 -0.67 5.61
N GLY A 34 -14.50 0.00 4.46
CA GLY A 34 -15.76 0.23 3.78
C GLY A 34 -16.55 1.32 4.49
N GLY A 35 -17.86 1.14 4.59
CA GLY A 35 -18.76 2.07 5.27
C GLY A 35 -19.90 2.54 4.39
N THR A 36 -20.49 3.68 4.76
CA THR A 36 -21.60 4.26 4.00
C THR A 36 -21.12 5.45 3.20
N ILE A 37 -21.51 5.51 1.93
CA ILE A 37 -21.31 6.68 1.07
C ILE A 37 -22.64 7.33 0.72
N ASP A 38 -22.65 8.66 0.73
CA ASP A 38 -23.76 9.49 0.28
C ASP A 38 -23.47 10.04 -1.14
N LEU A 39 -24.47 9.95 -2.01
CA LEU A 39 -24.46 10.49 -3.37
C LEU A 39 -25.60 11.48 -3.55
N GLU A 40 -25.25 12.75 -3.72
CA GLU A 40 -26.20 13.80 -4.08
C GLU A 40 -26.57 13.65 -5.57
N LEU A 41 -27.86 13.39 -5.83
CA LEU A 41 -28.42 13.29 -7.17
C LEU A 41 -29.35 14.47 -7.42
N LYS A 42 -29.05 15.25 -8.46
CA LYS A 42 -29.94 16.31 -8.96
C LYS A 42 -30.57 15.84 -10.26
N THR A 43 -31.87 15.52 -10.20
CA THR A 43 -32.61 15.10 -11.39
C THR A 43 -34.08 15.50 -11.35
N ASN A 44 -34.66 15.71 -12.54
CA ASN A 44 -36.09 15.89 -12.78
C ASN A 44 -36.73 14.66 -13.46
N LEU A 45 -36.00 13.54 -13.52
CA LEU A 45 -36.35 12.33 -14.26
C LEU A 45 -36.69 11.18 -13.32
N ASP A 46 -37.46 10.21 -13.82
CA ASP A 46 -37.63 8.92 -13.18
C ASP A 46 -36.40 8.04 -13.49
N TYR A 47 -35.74 7.54 -12.45
CA TYR A 47 -34.45 6.87 -12.58
C TYR A 47 -34.44 5.48 -11.93
N GLU A 48 -33.44 4.71 -12.32
CA GLU A 48 -33.07 3.46 -11.68
C GLU A 48 -31.61 3.44 -11.28
N VAL A 49 -31.32 2.71 -10.21
CA VAL A 49 -29.96 2.47 -9.72
C VAL A 49 -29.53 1.07 -10.14
N ILE A 50 -28.43 0.99 -10.87
CA ILE A 50 -27.88 -0.26 -11.38
C ILE A 50 -26.46 -0.43 -10.84
N ILE A 51 -26.23 -1.52 -10.11
CA ILE A 51 -24.90 -1.93 -9.63
C ILE A 51 -24.48 -3.17 -10.45
N PRO A 52 -23.61 -3.02 -11.46
CA PRO A 52 -23.31 -4.08 -12.40
C PRO A 52 -22.30 -5.11 -11.86
N GLY A 53 -22.39 -6.33 -12.39
CA GLY A 53 -21.34 -7.36 -12.29
C GLY A 53 -20.79 -7.58 -10.88
N LYS A 54 -19.45 -7.57 -10.76
CA LYS A 54 -18.72 -7.79 -9.50
C LYS A 54 -18.93 -6.68 -8.47
N SER A 55 -19.34 -5.47 -8.87
CA SER A 55 -19.60 -4.37 -7.93
C SER A 55 -20.74 -4.73 -6.97
N LYS A 56 -21.72 -5.53 -7.41
CA LYS A 56 -22.85 -5.97 -6.58
C LYS A 56 -22.45 -6.91 -5.45
N GLU A 57 -21.27 -7.51 -5.51
CA GLU A 57 -20.77 -8.41 -4.46
C GLU A 57 -20.39 -7.63 -3.19
N TRP A 58 -20.15 -6.32 -3.29
CA TRP A 58 -19.64 -5.51 -2.18
C TRP A 58 -20.21 -4.09 -2.09
N ILE A 59 -21.02 -3.66 -3.06
CA ILE A 59 -21.79 -2.41 -3.02
C ILE A 59 -23.28 -2.74 -2.96
N SER A 60 -23.97 -2.20 -1.96
CA SER A 60 -25.42 -2.35 -1.82
C SER A 60 -26.09 -1.02 -1.54
N GLN A 61 -27.17 -0.72 -2.27
CA GLN A 61 -27.97 0.48 -2.03
C GLN A 61 -28.81 0.34 -0.75
N ILE A 62 -28.80 1.39 0.07
CA ILE A 62 -29.72 1.56 1.20
C ILE A 62 -30.99 2.23 0.66
N GLN A 63 -32.10 1.49 0.62
CA GLN A 63 -33.37 2.05 0.17
C GLN A 63 -34.05 2.83 1.30
N SER A 64 -34.22 4.14 1.10
CA SER A 64 -35.06 4.96 1.97
C SER A 64 -36.53 4.91 1.50
N ARG A 65 -37.48 5.06 2.42
CA ARG A 65 -38.93 5.02 2.13
C ARG A 65 -39.49 6.32 1.52
N ALA A 66 -38.66 7.34 1.29
CA ALA A 66 -39.11 8.66 0.83
C ALA A 66 -39.13 8.74 -0.71
N LEU A 67 -40.27 9.20 -1.26
CA LEU A 67 -40.53 9.29 -2.71
C LEU A 67 -39.67 10.31 -3.47
N GLU A 68 -38.98 11.22 -2.77
CA GLU A 68 -38.08 12.22 -3.35
C GLU A 68 -36.71 12.11 -2.66
N THR A 69 -35.87 11.15 -3.07
CA THR A 69 -34.54 11.00 -2.49
C THR A 69 -33.50 11.75 -3.33
N TYR A 70 -33.05 12.91 -2.84
CA TYR A 70 -31.90 13.65 -3.40
C TYR A 70 -30.55 13.09 -2.92
N ASN A 71 -30.54 12.27 -1.87
CA ASN A 71 -29.35 11.64 -1.32
C ASN A 71 -29.50 10.12 -1.39
N LEU A 72 -28.84 9.50 -2.36
CA LEU A 72 -28.73 8.05 -2.44
C LEU A 72 -27.64 7.57 -1.46
N GLN A 73 -27.92 6.50 -0.74
CA GLN A 73 -26.98 5.91 0.20
C GLN A 73 -26.57 4.51 -0.24
N PHE A 74 -25.30 4.20 -0.07
CA PHE A 74 -24.75 2.90 -0.40
C PHE A 74 -23.85 2.41 0.71
N THR A 75 -23.98 1.13 1.06
CA THR A 75 -23.01 0.42 1.89
C THR A 75 -21.94 -0.19 1.00
N ILE A 76 -20.70 0.05 1.38
CA ILE A 76 -19.48 -0.50 0.82
C ILE A 76 -18.96 -1.52 1.83
N ALA A 77 -18.87 -2.79 1.45
CA ALA A 77 -18.34 -3.83 2.31
C ALA A 77 -16.83 -3.64 2.55
N ALA A 78 -16.31 -4.16 3.66
CA ALA A 78 -14.89 -4.16 3.92
C ALA A 78 -14.09 -4.95 2.86
N TYR A 79 -12.79 -4.64 2.76
CA TYR A 79 -11.88 -5.23 1.79
C TYR A 79 -10.47 -5.43 2.36
N ASP A 80 -10.27 -6.54 3.07
CA ASP A 80 -9.00 -6.86 3.73
C ASP A 80 -8.07 -7.64 2.81
N LYS A 81 -7.88 -7.12 1.59
CA LYS A 81 -6.95 -7.67 0.61
C LYS A 81 -5.93 -6.63 0.18
N PRO A 82 -4.73 -7.05 -0.25
CA PRO A 82 -3.69 -6.11 -0.67
C PRO A 82 -4.06 -5.36 -1.96
N GLU A 83 -4.84 -5.97 -2.85
CA GLU A 83 -5.24 -5.33 -4.10
C GLU A 83 -6.23 -4.20 -3.83
N GLU A 84 -6.26 -3.18 -4.69
CA GLU A 84 -7.38 -2.25 -4.80
C GLU A 84 -8.55 -2.89 -5.57
N ARG A 85 -9.76 -2.39 -5.35
CA ARG A 85 -10.92 -2.75 -6.17
C ARG A 85 -11.72 -1.52 -6.59
N GLU A 86 -12.24 -1.59 -7.80
CA GLU A 86 -13.11 -0.57 -8.39
C GLU A 86 -14.52 -1.11 -8.55
N GLY A 87 -15.51 -0.27 -8.24
CA GLY A 87 -16.92 -0.56 -8.39
C GLY A 87 -17.67 0.58 -9.04
N LEU A 88 -18.79 0.24 -9.67
CA LEU A 88 -19.61 1.18 -10.40
C LEU A 88 -21.02 1.22 -9.80
N ILE A 89 -21.58 2.42 -9.72
CA ILE A 89 -23.00 2.64 -9.47
C ILE A 89 -23.52 3.50 -10.63
N VAL A 90 -24.41 2.94 -11.43
CA VAL A 90 -25.00 3.62 -12.59
C VAL A 90 -26.38 4.13 -12.22
N ILE A 91 -26.61 5.43 -12.41
CA ILE A 91 -27.91 6.06 -12.29
C ILE A 91 -28.42 6.31 -13.70
N LYS A 92 -29.51 5.64 -14.07
CA LYS A 92 -30.03 5.64 -15.44
C LYS A 92 -31.48 6.14 -15.46
N ASP A 93 -31.79 7.02 -16.40
CA ASP A 93 -33.18 7.39 -16.70
C ASP A 93 -33.94 6.17 -17.25
N ARG A 94 -35.12 5.90 -16.70
CA ARG A 94 -35.95 4.77 -17.14
C ARG A 94 -36.52 4.97 -18.54
N ASN A 95 -36.67 6.22 -18.97
CA ASN A 95 -37.38 6.58 -20.19
C ASN A 95 -36.43 6.90 -21.36
N SER A 96 -35.12 6.89 -21.13
CA SER A 96 -34.13 7.19 -22.17
C SER A 96 -32.82 6.41 -21.98
N ILE A 97 -31.84 6.72 -22.82
CA ILE A 97 -30.48 6.18 -22.72
C ILE A 97 -29.59 7.01 -21.78
N LEU A 98 -30.10 8.10 -21.21
CA LEU A 98 -29.32 8.98 -20.35
C LEU A 98 -28.93 8.23 -19.07
N ALA A 99 -27.64 8.23 -18.76
CA ALA A 99 -27.11 7.66 -17.53
C ALA A 99 -25.89 8.46 -17.07
N ASP A 100 -25.64 8.43 -15.77
CA ASP A 100 -24.42 8.92 -15.15
C ASP A 100 -23.89 7.83 -14.19
N THR A 101 -22.59 7.84 -13.93
CA THR A 101 -21.92 6.75 -13.19
C THR A 101 -21.04 7.31 -12.09
N LEU A 102 -21.23 6.77 -10.89
CA LEU A 102 -20.32 6.95 -9.76
C LEU A 102 -19.30 5.81 -9.77
N PHE A 103 -18.02 6.17 -9.81
CA PHE A 103 -16.89 5.28 -9.64
C PHE A 103 -16.51 5.23 -8.16
N VAL A 104 -16.45 4.03 -7.59
CA VAL A 104 -16.06 3.78 -6.20
C VAL A 104 -14.73 3.03 -6.20
N PHE A 105 -13.69 3.68 -5.69
CA PHE A 105 -12.37 3.08 -5.50
C PHE A 105 -12.21 2.72 -4.03
N GLN A 106 -11.89 1.45 -3.76
CA GLN A 106 -11.62 0.99 -2.41
C GLN A 106 -10.18 0.52 -2.28
N THR A 107 -9.46 1.11 -1.31
CA THR A 107 -8.05 0.79 -1.06
C THR A 107 -7.91 -0.60 -0.43
N GLY A 108 -6.85 -1.31 -0.79
CA GLY A 108 -6.45 -2.53 -0.10
C GLY A 108 -5.80 -2.28 1.27
N VAL A 109 -5.55 -3.35 2.02
CA VAL A 109 -4.72 -3.33 3.24
C VAL A 109 -3.60 -4.35 3.13
N PHE A 110 -2.42 -3.89 3.53
CA PHE A 110 -1.30 -4.77 3.80
C PHE A 110 -1.19 -4.94 5.30
N TYR A 111 -0.82 -6.15 5.68
CA TYR A 111 -0.53 -6.44 7.08
C TYR A 111 0.54 -5.47 7.60
N LYS A 112 0.28 -4.89 8.78
CA LYS A 112 1.22 -4.04 9.51
C LYS A 112 1.66 -4.76 10.78
N SER A 113 2.96 -4.86 11.01
CA SER A 113 3.54 -5.45 12.22
C SER A 113 3.07 -4.71 13.47
N GLU A 114 2.76 -5.46 14.51
CA GLU A 114 2.30 -4.97 15.82
C GLU A 114 3.35 -5.23 16.92
N ASP A 115 4.18 -6.27 16.76
CA ASP A 115 5.24 -6.63 17.72
C ASP A 115 6.65 -6.26 17.23
N TYR A 116 7.23 -5.22 17.81
CA TYR A 116 8.61 -4.78 17.56
C TYR A 116 9.59 -5.19 18.67
N SER A 117 9.19 -6.09 19.58
CA SER A 117 10.00 -6.48 20.74
C SER A 117 11.34 -7.14 20.39
N LYS A 118 11.49 -7.60 19.14
CA LYS A 118 12.72 -8.19 18.59
C LYS A 118 13.52 -7.25 17.70
N ASP A 119 13.01 -6.06 17.42
CA ASP A 119 13.69 -5.11 16.54
C ASP A 119 15.04 -4.67 17.15
N GLY A 120 16.06 -4.63 16.31
CA GLY A 120 17.45 -4.33 16.71
C GLY A 120 18.18 -5.46 17.46
N ASN A 121 17.54 -6.61 17.71
CA ASN A 121 18.17 -7.70 18.45
C ASN A 121 19.36 -8.29 17.67
N VAL A 122 20.50 -8.46 18.36
CA VAL A 122 21.74 -8.97 17.79
C VAL A 122 21.85 -10.47 18.01
N ILE A 123 22.05 -11.22 16.93
CA ILE A 123 22.31 -12.66 16.94
C ILE A 123 23.72 -12.89 16.43
N LYS A 124 24.59 -13.50 17.25
CA LYS A 124 25.91 -13.93 16.79
C LYS A 124 25.79 -15.27 16.06
N LEU A 125 26.01 -15.26 14.75
CA LEU A 125 25.95 -16.46 13.90
C LEU A 125 27.27 -17.23 13.91
N GLN A 126 28.40 -16.52 13.98
CA GLN A 126 29.74 -17.13 13.95
C GLN A 126 30.74 -16.27 14.71
N SER A 127 31.74 -16.92 15.32
CA SER A 127 32.96 -16.27 15.81
C SER A 127 34.14 -16.67 14.93
N ALA A 128 35.05 -15.74 14.66
CA ALA A 128 36.32 -16.06 14.03
C ALA A 128 37.12 -17.00 14.95
N SER A 129 37.77 -17.99 14.36
CA SER A 129 38.75 -18.85 15.04
C SER A 129 40.19 -18.46 14.70
N ARG A 130 40.40 -17.48 13.81
CA ARG A 130 41.71 -16.93 13.45
C ARG A 130 41.75 -15.41 13.46
N GLY A 131 42.80 -14.86 14.06
CA GLY A 131 43.00 -13.43 14.19
C GLY A 131 41.96 -12.76 15.09
N LYS A 132 41.80 -11.44 14.95
CA LYS A 132 40.78 -10.66 15.69
C LYS A 132 39.36 -10.83 15.10
N GLY A 133 39.26 -11.43 13.93
CA GLY A 133 38.03 -11.51 13.15
C GLY A 133 37.83 -10.28 12.25
N ILE A 134 37.23 -10.50 11.08
CA ILE A 134 36.64 -9.48 10.23
C ILE A 134 35.14 -9.53 10.50
N ASP A 135 34.54 -8.39 10.81
CA ASP A 135 33.14 -8.35 11.20
C ASP A 135 32.23 -8.21 9.97
N LEU A 136 31.21 -9.08 9.91
CA LEU A 136 30.14 -9.04 8.92
C LEU A 136 28.80 -8.89 9.64
N VAL A 137 27.92 -8.10 9.05
CA VAL A 137 26.55 -7.94 9.54
C VAL A 137 25.57 -8.31 8.44
N PHE A 138 24.66 -9.23 8.74
CA PHE A 138 23.49 -9.53 7.94
C PHE A 138 22.25 -8.92 8.59
N MET A 139 21.40 -8.31 7.79
CA MET A 139 20.10 -7.84 8.23
C MET A 139 19.13 -8.00 7.06
N GLY A 140 17.86 -7.71 7.30
CA GLY A 140 16.82 -7.88 6.30
C GLY A 140 15.78 -6.80 6.35
N ASP A 141 15.18 -6.51 5.19
CA ASP A 141 14.11 -5.55 5.04
C ASP A 141 12.84 -6.21 4.48
N GLY A 142 11.68 -5.66 4.83
CA GLY A 142 10.35 -6.17 4.48
C GLY A 142 9.94 -7.45 5.21
N PHE A 143 10.63 -7.81 6.30
CA PHE A 143 10.21 -8.92 7.16
C PHE A 143 9.35 -8.40 8.30
N THR A 144 8.12 -8.88 8.39
CA THR A 144 7.16 -8.48 9.43
C THR A 144 7.39 -9.26 10.73
N ASP A 145 6.76 -8.83 11.82
CA ASP A 145 6.74 -9.56 13.10
C ASP A 145 6.28 -11.03 12.95
N LYS A 146 5.37 -11.33 12.02
CA LYS A 146 4.98 -12.69 11.64
C LYS A 146 6.12 -13.48 10.98
N ASP A 147 6.93 -12.84 10.13
CA ASP A 147 8.10 -13.48 9.54
C ASP A 147 9.20 -13.74 10.60
N ILE A 148 9.31 -12.87 11.63
CA ILE A 148 10.19 -13.10 12.78
C ILE A 148 9.67 -14.28 13.62
N ALA A 149 8.39 -14.26 14.00
CA ALA A 149 7.78 -15.26 14.88
C ALA A 149 7.78 -16.67 14.25
N SER A 150 7.66 -16.76 12.93
CA SER A 150 7.72 -18.04 12.20
C SER A 150 9.14 -18.59 12.03
N GLY A 151 10.18 -17.82 12.36
CA GLY A 151 11.59 -18.20 12.17
C GLY A 151 12.13 -17.96 10.75
N LYS A 152 11.28 -17.56 9.80
CA LYS A 152 11.66 -17.29 8.40
C LYS A 152 12.81 -16.29 8.30
N TYR A 153 12.79 -15.23 9.12
CA TYR A 153 13.88 -14.25 9.15
C TYR A 153 15.24 -14.90 9.38
N ASN A 154 15.34 -15.69 10.46
CA ASN A 154 16.58 -16.35 10.85
C ASN A 154 17.05 -17.32 9.77
N ASP A 155 16.13 -18.09 9.16
CA ASP A 155 16.45 -18.99 8.06
C ASP A 155 17.05 -18.24 6.87
N TYR A 156 16.49 -17.08 6.52
CA TYR A 156 16.99 -16.26 5.40
C TYR A 156 18.36 -15.66 5.70
N MET A 157 18.61 -15.18 6.92
CA MET A 157 19.92 -14.67 7.34
C MET A 157 20.98 -15.78 7.33
N HIS A 158 20.64 -16.97 7.83
CA HIS A 158 21.56 -18.12 7.79
C HIS A 158 21.85 -18.53 6.35
N ARG A 159 20.84 -18.61 5.47
CA ARG A 159 21.05 -18.93 4.05
C ARG A 159 21.93 -17.90 3.36
N ALA A 160 21.70 -16.60 3.59
CA ALA A 160 22.53 -15.54 3.04
C ALA A 160 24.00 -15.67 3.50
N MET A 161 24.23 -15.92 4.79
CA MET A 161 25.56 -16.19 5.33
C MET A 161 26.21 -17.42 4.68
N GLU A 162 25.52 -18.55 4.61
CA GLU A 162 26.07 -19.77 4.00
C GLU A 162 26.38 -19.56 2.50
N HIS A 163 25.55 -18.82 1.77
CA HIS A 163 25.82 -18.45 0.39
C HIS A 163 27.06 -17.56 0.27
N PHE A 164 27.23 -16.56 1.14
CA PHE A 164 28.42 -15.71 1.18
C PHE A 164 29.70 -16.54 1.35
N PHE A 165 29.69 -17.54 2.24
CA PHE A 165 30.82 -18.46 2.46
C PHE A 165 30.88 -19.66 1.50
N SER A 166 30.02 -19.72 0.47
CA SER A 166 30.04 -20.81 -0.49
C SER A 166 31.02 -20.60 -1.66
N ILE A 167 31.53 -19.37 -1.81
CA ILE A 167 32.33 -18.93 -2.96
C ILE A 167 33.75 -18.59 -2.51
N GLU A 168 34.75 -19.02 -3.28
CA GLU A 168 36.15 -18.64 -3.05
C GLU A 168 36.41 -17.17 -3.42
N PRO A 169 37.33 -16.47 -2.73
CA PRO A 169 38.25 -16.97 -1.70
C PRO A 169 37.64 -17.00 -0.29
N ILE A 170 36.44 -16.46 -0.11
CA ILE A 170 35.81 -16.25 1.20
C ILE A 170 35.51 -17.59 1.88
N LYS A 171 35.11 -18.61 1.11
CA LYS A 171 34.91 -19.98 1.59
C LYS A 171 36.12 -20.51 2.36
N SER A 172 37.31 -20.47 1.76
CA SER A 172 38.55 -20.95 2.40
C SER A 172 39.05 -20.07 3.54
N HIS A 173 38.48 -18.87 3.73
CA HIS A 173 38.86 -17.91 4.77
C HIS A 173 37.75 -17.67 5.80
N ARG A 174 36.71 -18.52 5.84
CA ARG A 174 35.55 -18.38 6.75
C ARG A 174 35.95 -18.26 8.22
N ASP A 175 37.03 -18.92 8.62
CA ASP A 175 37.59 -18.93 9.97
C ASP A 175 38.11 -17.55 10.46
N TYR A 176 38.25 -16.58 9.55
CA TYR A 176 38.62 -15.21 9.88
C TYR A 176 37.43 -14.28 10.16
N PHE A 177 36.18 -14.75 10.12
CA PHE A 177 35.02 -13.85 10.21
C PHE A 177 34.21 -14.01 11.50
N ASN A 178 33.90 -12.89 12.15
CA ASN A 178 32.79 -12.78 13.08
C ASN A 178 31.55 -12.41 12.28
N VAL A 179 30.45 -13.12 12.50
CA VAL A 179 29.22 -12.88 11.73
C VAL A 179 28.09 -12.62 12.70
N TYR A 180 27.41 -11.51 12.49
CA TYR A 180 26.24 -11.09 13.25
C TYR A 180 25.03 -10.99 12.32
N SER A 181 23.85 -11.28 12.85
CA SER A 181 22.59 -10.88 12.26
C SER A 181 21.89 -9.89 13.18
N ILE A 182 21.37 -8.80 12.62
CA ILE A 182 20.49 -7.87 13.33
C ILE A 182 19.07 -8.17 12.92
N THR A 183 18.21 -8.52 13.86
CA THR A 183 16.78 -8.66 13.59
C THR A 183 16.18 -7.29 13.34
N ILE A 184 15.50 -7.12 12.22
CA ILE A 184 14.78 -5.89 11.87
C ILE A 184 13.33 -6.24 11.58
N VAL A 185 12.41 -5.57 12.27
CA VAL A 185 10.96 -5.71 12.09
C VAL A 185 10.46 -4.59 11.20
N SER A 186 10.07 -4.95 9.97
CA SER A 186 9.44 -4.01 9.04
C SER A 186 7.97 -3.82 9.37
N PRO A 187 7.44 -2.58 9.26
CA PRO A 187 6.01 -2.34 9.37
C PRO A 187 5.22 -3.18 8.36
N ASN A 188 5.62 -3.18 7.09
CA ASN A 188 4.98 -3.98 6.05
C ASN A 188 6.00 -4.87 5.33
N ASN A 189 5.50 -5.87 4.61
CA ASN A 189 6.28 -6.70 3.69
C ASN A 189 6.04 -6.34 2.21
N VAL A 190 5.48 -5.15 1.98
CA VAL A 190 5.19 -4.62 0.65
C VAL A 190 6.01 -3.37 0.44
N TYR A 191 6.58 -3.28 -0.75
CA TYR A 191 7.47 -2.21 -1.17
C TYR A 191 6.72 -1.29 -2.15
N GLU A 192 6.94 0.01 -2.03
CA GLU A 192 6.46 1.01 -3.00
C GLU A 192 4.95 0.99 -3.30
N TYR A 193 4.16 0.61 -2.31
CA TYR A 193 2.69 0.70 -2.38
C TYR A 193 2.19 1.83 -1.46
N ASN A 194 1.12 2.52 -1.88
CA ASN A 194 0.56 3.65 -1.16
C ASN A 194 0.30 3.34 0.33
N GLY A 195 1.02 4.04 1.22
CA GLY A 195 0.91 3.90 2.67
C GLY A 195 1.66 2.72 3.30
N ALA A 196 2.36 1.90 2.51
CA ALA A 196 3.21 0.83 3.01
C ALA A 196 4.65 1.34 3.26
N GLU A 197 5.24 0.89 4.37
CA GLU A 197 6.61 1.24 4.77
C GLU A 197 7.38 -0.03 5.15
N THR A 198 8.62 -0.13 4.70
CA THR A 198 9.57 -1.14 5.18
C THR A 198 10.56 -0.50 6.15
N ALA A 199 11.24 -1.29 6.99
CA ALA A 199 12.11 -0.72 8.02
C ALA A 199 13.25 0.12 7.43
N LEU A 200 13.85 -0.34 6.32
CA LEU A 200 15.01 0.26 5.68
C LEU A 200 14.67 1.11 4.44
N ASP A 201 13.40 1.46 4.23
CA ASP A 201 12.92 2.30 3.12
C ASP A 201 13.41 1.82 1.73
N VAL A 202 13.37 0.51 1.48
CA VAL A 202 13.88 -0.06 0.23
C VAL A 202 12.98 0.30 -0.95
N LYS A 203 13.62 0.66 -2.06
CA LYS A 203 12.96 0.99 -3.33
C LYS A 203 13.63 0.27 -4.48
N PHE A 204 12.84 -0.17 -5.45
CA PHE A 204 13.31 -0.77 -6.68
C PHE A 204 13.39 0.29 -7.77
N GLY A 205 14.56 0.39 -8.40
CA GLY A 205 14.76 1.25 -9.55
C GLY A 205 14.60 0.52 -10.86
N GLU A 206 15.15 1.09 -11.93
CA GLU A 206 15.19 0.44 -13.23
C GLU A 206 16.09 -0.81 -13.22
N SER A 207 15.69 -1.83 -14.00
CA SER A 207 16.44 -3.09 -14.16
C SER A 207 16.68 -3.81 -12.82
N THR A 208 17.94 -3.98 -12.41
CA THR A 208 18.31 -4.65 -11.16
C THR A 208 18.65 -3.67 -10.05
N HIS A 209 18.40 -2.37 -10.25
CA HIS A 209 18.74 -1.37 -9.25
C HIS A 209 17.83 -1.48 -8.03
N ILE A 210 18.43 -1.40 -6.85
CA ILE A 210 17.73 -1.37 -5.58
C ILE A 210 18.48 -0.43 -4.65
N GLU A 211 17.74 0.42 -3.95
CA GLU A 211 18.29 1.32 -2.94
C GLU A 211 17.58 1.12 -1.61
N GLY A 212 18.19 1.64 -0.55
CA GLY A 212 17.64 1.65 0.80
C GLY A 212 18.30 2.75 1.63
N ASN A 213 17.83 2.93 2.85
CA ASN A 213 18.27 3.99 3.73
C ASN A 213 19.61 3.66 4.40
N HIS A 214 20.70 4.20 3.86
CA HIS A 214 22.06 3.99 4.37
C HIS A 214 22.19 4.32 5.87
N THR A 215 21.60 5.42 6.33
CA THR A 215 21.68 5.84 7.74
C THR A 215 21.06 4.79 8.65
N LYS A 216 19.87 4.28 8.30
CA LYS A 216 19.20 3.21 9.08
C LYS A 216 20.01 1.92 9.08
N CYS A 217 20.59 1.53 7.94
CA CYS A 217 21.46 0.35 7.86
C CYS A 217 22.65 0.45 8.83
N VAL A 218 23.32 1.62 8.88
CA VAL A 218 24.45 1.86 9.79
C VAL A 218 23.99 1.88 11.25
N GLU A 219 22.85 2.49 11.55
CA GLU A 219 22.26 2.53 12.90
C GLU A 219 21.99 1.11 13.43
N TYR A 220 21.26 0.29 12.67
CA TYR A 220 21.00 -1.10 13.06
C TYR A 220 22.28 -1.93 13.17
N ALA A 221 23.20 -1.81 12.21
CA ALA A 221 24.46 -2.54 12.24
C ALA A 221 25.32 -2.18 13.46
N SER A 222 25.23 -0.95 13.95
CA SER A 222 25.96 -0.46 15.13
C SER A 222 25.49 -1.10 16.45
N ASN A 223 24.35 -1.82 16.46
CA ASN A 223 23.94 -2.61 17.61
C ASN A 223 24.83 -3.83 17.83
N ALA A 224 25.43 -4.37 16.76
CA ALA A 224 26.38 -5.48 16.88
C ALA A 224 27.72 -5.01 17.47
N PRO A 225 28.41 -5.85 18.26
CA PRO A 225 29.72 -5.54 18.82
C PRO A 225 30.83 -5.69 17.76
N VAL A 226 30.74 -4.91 16.68
CA VAL A 226 31.73 -4.85 15.60
C VAL A 226 32.90 -3.95 15.99
N GLN A 227 34.07 -4.21 15.44
CA GLN A 227 35.30 -3.49 15.76
C GLN A 227 35.30 -2.06 15.19
N ASP A 228 34.84 -1.89 13.95
CA ASP A 228 34.78 -0.60 13.26
C ASP A 228 33.66 -0.66 12.21
N ILE A 229 32.56 0.05 12.46
CA ILE A 229 31.40 0.04 11.57
C ILE A 229 31.74 0.55 10.17
N ASN A 230 32.72 1.47 10.04
CA ASN A 230 33.15 2.01 8.75
C ASN A 230 33.94 1.00 7.90
N LYS A 231 34.34 -0.14 8.48
CA LYS A 231 35.04 -1.24 7.80
C LYS A 231 34.23 -2.54 7.79
N THR A 232 33.01 -2.49 8.32
CA THR A 232 32.13 -3.66 8.42
C THR A 232 31.32 -3.78 7.14
N LEU A 233 31.35 -4.95 6.50
CA LEU A 233 30.44 -5.22 5.40
C LEU A 233 29.05 -5.50 5.96
N VAL A 234 28.08 -4.66 5.57
CA VAL A 234 26.66 -4.82 5.89
C VAL A 234 25.94 -5.38 4.67
N THR A 235 25.28 -6.52 4.84
CA THR A 235 24.47 -7.17 3.80
C THR A 235 23.00 -7.09 4.19
N VAL A 236 22.18 -6.52 3.33
CA VAL A 236 20.72 -6.44 3.50
C VAL A 236 20.06 -7.47 2.60
N VAL A 237 19.27 -8.37 3.19
CA VAL A 237 18.45 -9.36 2.49
C VAL A 237 17.03 -8.83 2.35
N ILE A 238 16.47 -8.90 1.14
CA ILE A 238 15.16 -8.32 0.85
C ILE A 238 14.11 -9.44 0.84
N ASN A 239 13.00 -9.27 1.56
CA ASN A 239 11.87 -10.19 1.57
C ASN A 239 11.00 -10.04 0.32
N HIS A 240 11.61 -10.14 -0.86
CA HIS A 240 10.93 -10.03 -2.14
C HIS A 240 11.54 -11.01 -3.15
N ASN A 241 10.77 -11.39 -4.17
CA ASN A 241 11.21 -12.30 -5.24
C ASN A 241 11.72 -11.58 -6.50
N VAL A 242 11.80 -10.24 -6.47
CA VAL A 242 12.32 -9.44 -7.58
C VAL A 242 13.82 -9.66 -7.71
N TRP A 243 14.26 -9.80 -8.96
CA TRP A 243 15.67 -9.90 -9.28
C TRP A 243 16.32 -8.52 -9.26
N ALA A 244 16.93 -8.16 -8.13
CA ALA A 244 17.65 -6.90 -7.96
C ALA A 244 18.84 -7.05 -7.02
N GLY A 245 19.77 -6.12 -7.10
CA GLY A 245 20.96 -6.07 -6.26
C GLY A 245 21.78 -4.83 -6.57
N THR A 246 22.32 -4.20 -5.53
CA THR A 246 23.23 -3.07 -5.65
C THR A 246 24.24 -3.14 -4.50
N THR A 247 25.44 -2.65 -4.74
CA THR A 247 26.49 -2.54 -3.73
C THR A 247 27.05 -1.12 -3.75
N TYR A 248 27.35 -0.61 -2.56
CA TYR A 248 28.01 0.68 -2.37
C TYR A 248 29.32 0.45 -1.62
N TRP A 249 30.28 1.36 -1.80
CA TRP A 249 31.61 1.30 -1.19
C TRP A 249 31.85 2.47 -0.24
#